data_AF-A0A1V6GW12-F1
#
_entry.id   AF-A0A1V6GW12-F1
#
_cell.length_a   1.000
_cell.length_b   1.000
_cell.length_c   1.000
_cell.angle_alpha   90.00
_cell.angle_beta   90.00
_cell.angle_gamma   90.00
#
_symmetry.space_group_name_H-M   'P 1'
#
loop_
_entity.id
_entity.type
_entity.pdbx_description
1 polymer ?
#
loop_
_entity_poly.entity_id
_entity_poly.type
_entity_poly.pdbx_seq_one_letter_code
_entity_poly.pdbx_strand_id
1 'polypeptide(L)'
;MPNAMILDNQDRLLILNSGDNNVKAYAANSGQLLDFKATMPQSTNPFDMAISDDNQLYVTGLLSNSVFVFDASPGINPGDTWREIR
;
A
#
# COMPACT_ATOMS: atom_id res chain seq x y z
N MET A 1 -5.35 -10.88 5.88
CA MET A 1 -5.18 -11.81 4.73
C MET A 1 -4.33 -11.08 3.70
N PRO A 2 -3.10 -11.55 3.40
CA PRO A 2 -2.28 -10.95 2.36
C PRO A 2 -2.86 -11.28 0.98
N ASN A 3 -2.89 -10.28 0.08
CA ASN A 3 -3.45 -10.41 -1.27
C ASN A 3 -2.37 -10.25 -2.35
N ALA A 4 -1.54 -9.23 -2.21
CA ALA A 4 -0.53 -8.85 -3.19
C ALA A 4 0.76 -8.43 -2.47
N MET A 5 1.88 -8.55 -3.18
CA MET A 5 3.17 -8.05 -2.74
C MET A 5 3.92 -7.41 -3.91
N ILE A 6 4.62 -6.31 -3.66
CA ILE A 6 5.52 -5.69 -4.64
C ILE A 6 6.84 -5.34 -3.97
N LEU A 7 7.93 -5.47 -4.73
CA LEU A 7 9.24 -4.91 -4.38
C LEU A 7 9.34 -3.54 -5.06
N ASP A 8 9.56 -2.47 -4.30
CA ASP A 8 9.73 -1.14 -4.86
C ASP A 8 11.21 -0.78 -5.10
N ASN A 9 11.46 0.37 -5.70
CA ASN A 9 12.80 0.89 -6.00
C ASN A 9 13.59 1.34 -4.75
N GLN A 10 13.05 1.08 -3.55
CA GLN A 10 13.61 1.49 -2.25
C GLN A 10 13.99 0.26 -1.41
N ASP A 11 14.06 -0.93 -2.04
CA ASP A 11 14.31 -2.23 -1.40
C ASP A 11 13.29 -2.56 -0.29
N ARG A 12 12.05 -2.06 -0.44
CA ARG A 12 10.95 -2.38 0.46
C ARG A 12 10.02 -3.39 -0.20
N LEU A 13 9.70 -4.42 0.57
CA LEU A 13 8.62 -5.33 0.26
C LEU A 13 7.31 -4.77 0.82
N LEU A 14 6.47 -4.23 -0.06
CA LEU A 14 5.13 -3.77 0.30
C LEU A 14 4.18 -4.97 0.28
N ILE A 15 3.41 -5.15 1.35
CA ILE A 15 2.45 -6.25 1.50
C ILE A 15 1.05 -5.67 1.67
N LEU A 16 0.18 -5.96 0.72
CA LEU A 16 -1.23 -5.62 0.79
C LEU A 16 -2.00 -6.65 1.61
N ASN A 17 -2.69 -6.18 2.65
CA ASN A 17 -3.49 -7.01 3.54
C ASN A 17 -4.96 -6.55 3.53
N SER A 18 -5.82 -7.29 2.83
CA SER A 18 -7.27 -7.00 2.78
C SER A 18 -7.93 -7.07 4.16
N GLY A 19 -7.57 -8.09 4.96
CA GLY A 19 -8.15 -8.29 6.30
C GLY A 19 -7.86 -7.15 7.30
N ASP A 20 -6.71 -6.47 7.16
CA ASP A 20 -6.37 -5.31 7.99
C ASP A 20 -6.59 -3.98 7.25
N ASN A 21 -7.06 -4.07 6.00
CA ASN A 21 -7.35 -2.95 5.11
C ASN A 21 -6.18 -1.95 4.98
N ASN A 22 -4.96 -2.48 4.85
CA ASN A 22 -3.74 -1.68 4.74
C ASN A 22 -2.64 -2.33 3.89
N VAL A 23 -1.66 -1.51 3.51
CA VAL A 23 -0.34 -1.93 3.03
C VAL A 23 0.69 -1.64 4.12
N LYS A 24 1.59 -2.59 4.40
CA LYS A 24 2.76 -2.41 5.27
C LYS A 24 4.04 -2.67 4.48
N ALA A 25 5.13 -2.02 4.85
CA ALA A 25 6.43 -2.26 4.23
C ALA A 25 7.36 -3.06 5.15
N TYR A 26 8.19 -3.89 4.53
CA TYR A 26 9.24 -4.66 5.18
C TYR A 26 10.55 -4.46 4.42
N ALA A 27 11.68 -4.44 5.10
CA ALA A 27 12.99 -4.43 4.45
C ALA A 27 13.18 -5.74 3.66
N ALA A 28 13.42 -5.67 2.35
CA ALA A 28 13.49 -6.85 1.50
C ALA A 28 14.64 -7.81 1.88
N ASN A 29 15.73 -7.27 2.42
CA ASN A 29 16.91 -8.03 2.80
C ASN A 29 16.80 -8.81 4.14
N SER A 30 15.91 -8.37 5.04
CA SER A 30 15.88 -8.84 6.44
C SER A 30 14.49 -9.19 6.93
N GLY A 31 13.44 -8.80 6.20
CA GLY A 31 12.05 -8.95 6.63
C GLY A 31 11.67 -8.06 7.82
N GLN A 32 12.51 -7.10 8.21
CA GLN A 32 12.19 -6.17 9.29
C GLN A 32 11.00 -5.29 8.90
N LEU A 33 10.02 -5.14 9.78
CA LEU A 33 8.91 -4.19 9.60
C LEU A 33 9.46 -2.75 9.58
N LEU A 34 9.09 -1.99 8.55
CA LEU A 34 9.46 -0.59 8.38
C LEU A 34 8.35 0.34 8.89
N ASP A 35 8.71 1.60 9.16
CA ASP A 35 7.74 2.66 9.47
C ASP A 35 7.03 3.15 8.21
N PHE A 36 6.12 2.31 7.71
CA PHE A 36 5.27 2.60 6.57
C PHE A 36 3.95 1.88 6.74
N LYS A 37 2.85 2.63 6.67
CA LYS A 37 1.51 2.08 6.64
C LYS A 37 0.60 2.94 5.76
N ALA A 38 -0.02 2.32 4.77
CA ALA A 38 -1.07 2.95 3.97
C ALA A 38 -2.41 2.28 4.28
N THR A 39 -3.31 2.98 4.96
CA THR A 39 -4.62 2.48 5.38
C THR A 39 -5.69 3.00 4.42
N MET A 40 -6.48 2.09 3.86
CA MET A 40 -7.66 2.46 3.06
C MET A 40 -8.89 2.69 3.95
N PRO A 41 -9.94 3.36 3.45
CA PRO A 41 -11.24 3.41 4.12
C PRO A 41 -11.76 2.02 4.44
N GLN A 42 -12.46 1.89 5.57
CA GLN A 42 -13.10 0.64 5.98
C GLN A 42 -14.02 0.10 4.87
N SER A 43 -14.16 -1.22 4.82
CA SER A 43 -15.05 -1.93 3.89
C SER A 43 -14.70 -1.75 2.40
N THR A 44 -13.47 -1.36 2.06
CA THR A 44 -13.00 -1.27 0.66
C THR A 44 -12.51 -2.62 0.12
N ASN A 45 -12.04 -3.51 1.00
CA ASN A 45 -11.52 -4.84 0.67
C ASN A 45 -10.45 -4.77 -0.44
N PRO A 46 -9.26 -4.26 -0.13
CA PRO A 46 -8.29 -3.99 -1.16
C PRO A 46 -7.72 -5.28 -1.73
N PHE A 47 -7.51 -5.30 -3.04
CA PHE A 47 -7.29 -6.54 -3.78
C PHE A 47 -5.92 -6.63 -4.46
N ASP A 48 -5.50 -5.54 -5.10
CA ASP A 48 -4.24 -5.49 -5.84
C ASP A 48 -3.61 -4.09 -5.74
N MET A 49 -2.33 -3.98 -6.11
CA MET A 49 -1.60 -2.71 -6.07
C MET A 49 -0.50 -2.60 -7.13
N ALA A 50 -0.17 -1.36 -7.48
CA ALA A 50 0.96 -1.00 -8.33
C ALA A 50 1.66 0.24 -7.77
N ILE A 51 2.96 0.39 -8.04
CA ILE A 51 3.74 1.57 -7.67
C ILE A 51 4.36 2.19 -8.92
N SER A 52 4.33 3.51 -9.02
CA SER A 52 4.97 4.27 -10.09
C SER A 52 6.37 4.74 -9.71
N ASP A 53 7.14 5.18 -10.71
CA ASP A 53 8.51 5.67 -10.52
C ASP A 53 8.60 6.94 -9.65
N ASP A 54 7.51 7.73 -9.56
CA ASP A 54 7.38 8.89 -8.66
C ASP A 54 6.88 8.51 -7.26
N ASN A 55 6.91 7.22 -6.91
CA ASN A 55 6.49 6.66 -5.62
C ASN A 55 5.00 6.85 -5.29
N GLN A 56 4.10 6.93 -6.28
CA GLN A 56 2.67 6.82 -6.00
C GLN A 56 2.28 5.35 -5.92
N LEU A 57 1.75 4.94 -4.76
CA LEU A 57 1.21 3.62 -4.55
C LEU A 57 -0.30 3.63 -4.83
N TYR A 58 -0.70 2.87 -5.85
CA TYR A 58 -2.10 2.70 -6.27
C TYR A 58 -2.62 1.39 -5.72
N VAL A 59 -3.74 1.42 -5.01
CA VAL A 59 -4.37 0.24 -4.42
C VAL A 59 -5.83 0.14 -4.85
N THR A 60 -6.21 -0.99 -5.43
CA THR A 60 -7.59 -1.23 -5.85
C THR A 60 -8.47 -1.63 -4.66
N GLY A 61 -9.62 -1.00 -4.50
CA GLY A 61 -10.66 -1.36 -3.54
C GLY A 61 -11.77 -2.17 -4.23
N LEU A 62 -11.80 -3.49 -4.02
CA LEU A 62 -12.73 -4.39 -4.71
C LEU A 62 -14.19 -4.10 -4.40
N LEU A 63 -14.51 -3.78 -3.14
CA LEU A 63 -15.89 -3.51 -2.72
C LEU A 63 -16.31 -2.06 -2.93
N SER A 64 -15.36 -1.12 -3.02
CA SER A 64 -15.67 0.29 -3.23
C SER A 64 -15.71 0.71 -4.71
N ASN A 65 -15.19 -0.13 -5.62
CA ASN A 65 -14.98 0.22 -7.03
C ASN A 65 -14.12 1.48 -7.20
N SER A 66 -13.04 1.57 -6.42
CA SER A 66 -12.16 2.76 -6.39
C SER A 66 -10.70 2.37 -6.42
N VAL A 67 -9.85 3.33 -6.79
CA VAL A 67 -8.40 3.24 -6.59
C VAL A 67 -7.98 4.29 -5.57
N PHE A 68 -7.24 3.86 -4.55
CA PHE A 68 -6.67 4.73 -3.53
C PHE A 68 -5.20 4.96 -3.85
N VAL A 69 -4.76 6.22 -3.80
CA VAL A 69 -3.38 6.60 -4.10
C VAL A 69 -2.73 7.20 -2.86
N PHE A 70 -1.59 6.64 -2.51
CA PHE A 70 -0.76 7.05 -1.37
C PHE A 70 0.60 7.55 -1.84
N ASP A 71 1.17 8.49 -1.09
CA ASP A 71 2.57 8.87 -1.24
C ASP A 71 3.45 7.81 -0.55
N ALA A 72 4.26 7.12 -1.34
CA ALA A 72 5.20 6.10 -0.89
C ALA A 72 6.66 6.55 -1.01
N SER A 73 6.91 7.86 -1.04
CA SER A 73 8.25 8.42 -1.06
C SER A 73 9.08 8.00 0.15
N PRO A 74 10.42 7.97 0.04
CA PRO A 74 11.30 7.62 1.15
C PRO A 74 11.02 8.47 2.40
N GLY A 75 10.88 7.81 3.56
CA GLY A 75 10.65 8.47 4.84
C GLY A 75 9.20 8.94 5.08
N ILE A 76 8.28 8.72 4.15
CA ILE A 76 6.85 9.02 4.33
C ILE A 76 6.12 7.79 4.90
N ASN A 77 5.42 7.99 6.01
CA ASN A 77 4.36 7.09 6.47
C ASN A 77 3.02 7.77 6.16
N PRO A 78 2.29 7.33 5.11
CA PRO A 78 1.10 8.04 4.67
C PRO A 78 -0.10 7.89 5.62
N GLY A 79 -0.09 6.87 6.49
CA GLY A 79 -1.19 6.56 7.39
C GLY A 79 -2.50 6.42 6.62
N ASP A 80 -3.48 7.24 6.99
CA ASP A 80 -4.83 7.23 6.43
C ASP A 80 -5.02 8.38 5.41
N THR A 81 -3.92 8.97 4.91
CA THR A 81 -3.92 10.05 3.92
C THR A 81 -3.83 9.47 2.51
N TRP A 82 -4.88 9.66 1.73
CA TRP A 82 -4.96 9.17 0.35
C TRP A 82 -5.79 10.14 -0.51
N ARG A 83 -5.63 10.03 -1.83
CA ARG A 83 -6.61 10.51 -2.79
C ARG A 83 -7.29 9.33 -3.47
N GLU A 84 -8.56 9.50 -3.79
CA GLU A 84 -9.34 8.49 -4.50
C GLU A 84 -9.41 8.84 -6.00
N ILE A 85 -9.33 7.83 -6.85
CA ILE A 85 -9.59 7.93 -8.30
C ILE A 85 -10.69 6.93 -8.66
N ARG A 86 -11.64 7.38 -9.49
CA ARG A 86 -12.73 6.59 -10.06
C ARG A 86 -12.86 6.88 -11.55
#